data_AF-A0A940HIM8-F1
#
_entry.id   AF-A0A940HIM8-F1
#
_cell.length_a   1.000
_cell.length_b   1.000
_cell.length_c   1.000
_cell.angle_alpha   90.00
_cell.angle_beta   90.00
_cell.angle_gamma   90.00
#
_symmetry.space_group_name_H-M   'P 1'
#
loop_
_entity.id
_entity.type
_entity.pdbx_description
1 polymer ?
#
loop_
_entity_poly.entity_id
_entity_poly.type
_entity_poly.pdbx_seq_one_letter_code
_entity_poly.pdbx_strand_id
1 'polypeptide(L)'
;RLPLVHLKRGIIVSIIGCSLALGLTACSDKNRVPSDVLDRDEMQAVMWDMIQADRYAAMFFPSDSVRKKDIKTETLKLYDQVFQIHKISQEEFVRSYKFYLSRPDISKGMFDSIYSSANRKREEDANKQMKEQQRKDSLQNALLKDSSASKLKKDSLLNKLKSDSLALKQKLNKDSLDLRRRKDSVLNRLRQRAAERRTKTGLVPVP
;
A
#
# COMPACT_ATOMS: atom_id res chain seq x y z
N ARG A 1 22.35 -39.03 85.71
CA ARG A 1 21.72 -37.88 85.02
C ARG A 1 22.66 -37.43 83.91
N LEU A 2 22.18 -37.40 82.66
CA LEU A 2 22.93 -37.16 81.42
C LEU A 2 23.52 -35.73 81.34
N PRO A 3 24.52 -35.52 80.46
CA PRO A 3 24.35 -34.45 79.47
C PRO A 3 24.72 -34.95 78.06
N LEU A 4 23.69 -35.23 77.27
CA LEU A 4 23.73 -35.75 75.90
C LEU A 4 23.26 -34.66 74.93
N VAL A 5 23.79 -33.44 75.10
CA VAL A 5 23.24 -32.21 74.47
C VAL A 5 24.22 -31.51 73.53
N HIS A 6 25.54 -31.74 73.65
CA HIS A 6 26.54 -31.04 72.82
C HIS A 6 26.79 -31.69 71.46
N LEU A 7 26.53 -32.99 71.31
CA LEU A 7 26.82 -33.72 70.07
C LEU A 7 25.82 -33.41 68.94
N LYS A 8 24.59 -32.98 69.27
CA LYS A 8 23.53 -32.75 68.27
C LYS A 8 23.63 -31.39 67.57
N ARG A 9 24.25 -30.39 68.19
CA ARG A 9 24.36 -29.02 67.61
C ARG A 9 25.40 -28.93 66.49
N GLY A 10 26.52 -29.65 66.61
CA GLY A 10 27.55 -29.68 65.56
C GLY A 10 27.12 -30.43 64.29
N ILE A 11 26.35 -31.52 64.46
CA ILE A 11 25.87 -32.33 63.33
C ILE A 11 24.84 -31.56 62.50
N ILE A 12 23.94 -30.80 63.13
CA ILE A 12 22.92 -30.00 62.42
C ILE A 12 23.56 -28.86 61.61
N VAL A 13 24.59 -28.18 62.15
CA VAL A 13 25.32 -27.13 61.41
C VAL A 13 26.15 -27.72 60.26
N SER A 14 26.71 -28.93 60.43
CA SER A 14 27.44 -29.63 59.36
C SER A 14 26.53 -30.14 58.23
N ILE A 15 25.31 -30.59 58.54
CA ILE A 15 24.34 -31.05 57.53
C ILE A 15 23.76 -29.86 56.76
N ILE A 16 23.43 -28.76 57.44
CA ILE A 16 22.93 -27.53 56.80
C ILE A 16 24.03 -26.87 55.94
N GLY A 17 25.30 -26.91 56.38
CA GLY A 17 26.44 -26.48 55.57
C GLY A 17 26.68 -27.34 54.32
N CYS A 18 26.53 -28.66 54.42
CA CYS A 18 26.65 -29.57 53.28
C CYS A 18 25.50 -29.43 52.27
N SER A 19 24.26 -29.19 52.72
CA SER A 19 23.11 -29.02 51.81
C SER A 19 23.15 -27.72 51.01
N LEU A 20 23.81 -26.67 51.50
CA LEU A 20 23.96 -25.40 50.76
C LEU A 20 25.10 -25.44 49.73
N ALA A 21 26.10 -26.31 49.93
CA ALA A 21 27.21 -26.51 48.99
C ALA A 21 26.84 -27.38 47.78
N LEU A 22 25.77 -28.18 47.86
CA LEU A 22 25.32 -29.08 46.79
C LEU A 22 24.37 -28.42 45.76
N GLY A 23 24.03 -27.14 45.93
CA GLY A 23 23.08 -26.44 45.07
C GLY A 23 23.68 -25.77 43.82
N LEU A 24 25.00 -25.68 43.68
CA LEU A 24 25.64 -24.87 42.63
C LEU A 24 26.09 -25.64 41.38
N THR A 25 25.95 -26.97 41.34
CA THR A 25 26.43 -27.79 40.20
C THR A 25 25.33 -28.32 39.29
N ALA A 26 24.06 -27.91 39.49
CA ALA A 26 22.93 -28.40 38.70
C ALA A 26 22.65 -27.60 37.41
N CYS A 27 23.49 -26.63 37.04
CA CYS A 27 23.45 -26.01 35.71
C CYS A 27 24.18 -26.92 34.71
N SER A 28 23.58 -28.08 34.39
CA SER A 28 24.03 -28.91 33.29
C SER A 28 23.86 -28.12 32.00
N ASP A 29 24.97 -27.68 31.42
CA ASP A 29 25.08 -26.91 30.18
C ASP A 29 24.68 -27.76 28.97
N LYS A 30 23.40 -28.15 28.91
CA LYS A 30 22.83 -28.97 27.83
C LYS A 30 22.86 -28.27 26.47
N ASN A 31 23.12 -26.95 26.46
CA ASN A 31 23.15 -26.13 25.26
C ASN A 31 24.58 -25.67 24.91
N ARG A 32 25.61 -26.31 25.45
CA ARG A 32 27.00 -25.89 25.21
C ARG A 32 27.33 -25.94 23.72
N VAL A 33 27.53 -24.77 23.13
CA VAL A 33 28.01 -24.61 21.77
C VAL A 33 29.55 -24.67 21.79
N PRO A 34 30.19 -25.54 21.00
CA PRO A 34 31.62 -25.54 20.78
C PRO A 34 32.08 -24.19 20.23
N SER A 35 33.25 -23.73 20.64
CA SER A 35 33.80 -22.44 20.22
C SER A 35 34.11 -22.31 18.73
N ASP A 36 34.08 -23.42 17.97
CA ASP A 36 34.27 -23.46 16.53
C ASP A 36 32.95 -23.43 15.72
N VAL A 37 31.82 -23.27 16.43
CA VAL A 37 30.47 -23.16 15.87
C VAL A 37 29.87 -21.83 16.31
N LEU A 38 29.17 -21.18 15.39
CA LEU A 38 28.41 -19.95 15.66
C LEU A 38 27.41 -20.17 16.80
N ASP A 39 27.35 -19.18 17.68
CA ASP A 39 26.35 -19.16 18.74
C ASP A 39 24.95 -19.08 18.14
N ARG A 40 23.95 -19.48 18.94
CA ARG A 40 22.58 -19.64 18.45
C ARG A 40 22.04 -18.35 17.85
N ASP A 41 22.28 -17.22 18.51
CA ASP A 41 21.75 -15.93 18.12
C ASP A 41 22.45 -15.40 16.85
N GLU A 42 23.75 -15.65 16.71
CA GLU A 42 24.52 -15.33 15.50
C GLU A 42 24.03 -16.15 14.32
N MET A 43 23.90 -17.47 14.52
CA MET A 43 23.37 -18.37 13.49
C MET A 43 21.95 -17.97 13.08
N GLN A 44 21.10 -17.60 14.04
CA GLN A 44 19.75 -17.11 13.77
C GLN A 44 19.77 -15.87 12.87
N ALA A 45 20.65 -14.91 13.16
CA ALA A 45 20.78 -13.67 12.40
C ALA A 45 21.30 -13.93 10.98
N VAL A 46 22.33 -14.76 10.83
CA VAL A 46 22.87 -15.17 9.53
C VAL A 46 21.79 -15.84 8.69
N MET A 47 21.07 -16.82 9.26
CA MET A 47 20.03 -17.54 8.55
C MET A 47 18.87 -16.64 8.13
N TRP A 48 18.49 -15.68 8.98
CA TRP A 48 17.49 -14.68 8.63
C TRP A 48 17.89 -13.91 7.37
N ASP A 49 19.14 -13.43 7.31
CA ASP A 49 19.61 -12.66 6.15
C ASP A 49 19.80 -13.52 4.91
N MET A 50 20.18 -14.80 5.04
CA MET A 50 20.20 -15.74 3.93
C MET A 50 18.80 -15.97 3.34
N ILE A 51 17.78 -16.14 4.18
CA ILE A 51 16.38 -16.26 3.72
C ILE A 51 15.94 -14.99 2.98
N GLN A 52 16.37 -13.82 3.45
CA GLN A 52 16.06 -12.55 2.80
C GLN A 52 16.79 -12.42 1.46
N ALA A 53 18.03 -12.90 1.35
CA ALA A 53 18.77 -13.00 0.08
C ALA A 53 18.06 -13.92 -0.92
N ASP A 54 17.55 -15.07 -0.48
CA ASP A 54 16.77 -15.98 -1.33
C ASP A 54 15.49 -15.34 -1.85
N ARG A 55 14.76 -14.64 -0.97
CA ARG A 55 13.55 -13.90 -1.34
C ARG A 55 13.85 -12.80 -2.33
N TYR A 56 14.94 -12.06 -2.12
CA TYR A 56 15.39 -11.04 -3.06
C TYR A 56 15.71 -11.67 -4.42
N ALA A 57 16.49 -12.75 -4.44
CA ALA A 57 16.84 -13.42 -5.67
C ALA A 57 15.59 -13.92 -6.43
N ALA A 58 14.62 -14.50 -5.71
CA ALA A 58 13.37 -14.97 -6.30
C ALA A 58 12.48 -13.84 -6.85
N MET A 59 12.50 -12.65 -6.24
CA MET A 59 11.72 -11.50 -6.70
C MET A 59 12.36 -10.79 -7.90
N PHE A 60 13.69 -10.64 -7.91
CA PHE A 60 14.39 -9.80 -8.87
C PHE A 60 15.02 -10.58 -10.03
N PHE A 61 15.22 -11.90 -9.90
CA PHE A 61 15.72 -12.75 -10.98
C PHE A 61 14.62 -13.71 -11.47
N PRO A 62 13.75 -13.28 -12.40
CA PRO A 62 12.66 -14.10 -12.90
C PRO A 62 13.16 -15.37 -13.62
N SER A 63 12.53 -16.49 -13.26
CA SER A 63 12.90 -17.86 -13.68
C SER A 63 12.68 -18.17 -15.16
N ASP A 64 11.95 -17.30 -15.88
CA ASP A 64 11.59 -17.45 -17.30
C ASP A 64 12.70 -17.04 -18.27
N SER A 65 13.79 -16.47 -17.77
CA SER A 65 14.94 -16.19 -18.62
C SER A 65 15.78 -17.45 -18.84
N VAL A 66 16.33 -17.63 -20.06
CA VAL A 66 17.28 -18.69 -20.49
C VAL A 66 18.54 -18.81 -19.60
N ARG A 67 18.65 -17.94 -18.59
CA ARG A 67 19.77 -17.67 -17.69
C ARG A 67 19.60 -18.27 -16.29
N LYS A 68 18.98 -19.46 -16.16
CA LYS A 68 18.84 -20.13 -14.84
C LYS A 68 20.17 -20.39 -14.12
N LYS A 69 21.29 -20.54 -14.87
CA LYS A 69 22.64 -20.63 -14.29
C LYS A 69 23.09 -19.33 -13.63
N ASP A 70 22.65 -18.18 -14.16
CA ASP A 70 23.01 -16.88 -13.63
C ASP A 70 22.29 -16.65 -12.30
N ILE A 71 21.03 -17.07 -12.16
CA ILE A 71 20.26 -16.94 -10.91
C ILE A 71 21.01 -17.58 -9.73
N LYS A 72 21.45 -18.83 -9.86
CA LYS A 72 22.19 -19.51 -8.78
C LYS A 72 23.48 -18.77 -8.43
N THR A 73 24.19 -18.28 -9.46
CA THR A 73 25.45 -17.57 -9.27
C THR A 73 25.22 -16.22 -8.58
N GLU A 74 24.16 -15.49 -8.94
CA GLU A 74 23.78 -14.25 -8.27
C GLU A 74 23.32 -14.49 -6.83
N THR A 75 22.56 -15.55 -6.56
CA THR A 75 22.20 -15.92 -5.18
C THR A 75 23.43 -16.23 -4.33
N LEU A 76 24.42 -16.95 -4.88
CA LEU A 76 25.67 -17.23 -4.16
C LEU A 76 26.44 -15.95 -3.83
N LYS A 77 26.48 -14.97 -4.75
CA LYS A 77 27.07 -13.65 -4.46
C LYS A 77 26.34 -12.93 -3.32
N LEU A 78 25.02 -13.08 -3.21
CA LEU A 78 24.26 -12.52 -2.09
C LEU A 78 24.63 -13.22 -0.78
N TYR A 79 24.83 -14.54 -0.77
CA TYR A 79 25.32 -15.24 0.41
C TYR A 79 26.72 -14.78 0.82
N ASP A 80 27.62 -14.54 -0.13
CA ASP A 80 28.94 -13.97 0.18
C ASP A 80 28.82 -12.60 0.87
N GLN A 81 27.87 -11.77 0.46
CA GLN A 81 27.59 -10.50 1.12
C GLN A 81 27.04 -10.70 2.55
N VAL A 82 26.14 -11.67 2.75
CA VAL A 82 25.65 -12.03 4.08
C VAL A 82 26.81 -12.46 4.98
N PHE A 83 27.70 -13.32 4.51
CA PHE A 83 28.87 -13.76 5.28
C PHE A 83 29.80 -12.60 5.63
N GLN A 84 30.01 -11.64 4.72
CA GLN A 84 30.79 -10.44 5.00
C GLN A 84 30.14 -9.54 6.07
N ILE A 85 28.82 -9.36 6.03
CA ILE A 85 28.06 -8.57 7.02
C ILE A 85 28.20 -9.18 8.41
N HIS A 86 28.06 -10.50 8.51
CA HIS A 86 28.17 -11.24 9.77
C HIS A 86 29.62 -11.56 10.17
N LYS A 87 30.61 -11.23 9.32
CA LYS A 87 32.04 -11.46 9.54
C LYS A 87 32.40 -12.93 9.75
N ILE A 88 31.73 -13.82 9.03
CA ILE A 88 31.95 -15.27 9.08
C ILE A 88 32.47 -15.80 7.75
N SER A 89 33.05 -17.00 7.75
CA SER A 89 33.35 -17.70 6.49
C SER A 89 32.23 -18.66 6.07
N GLN A 90 32.23 -19.05 4.79
CA GLN A 90 31.31 -20.08 4.30
C GLN A 90 31.53 -21.42 5.04
N GLU A 91 32.78 -21.78 5.32
CA GLU A 91 33.14 -23.02 6.02
C GLU A 91 32.62 -23.01 7.45
N GLU A 92 32.75 -21.87 8.14
CA GLU A 92 32.23 -21.67 9.49
C GLU A 92 30.71 -21.76 9.52
N PHE A 93 30.02 -21.12 8.58
CA PHE A 93 28.58 -21.28 8.41
C PHE A 93 28.19 -22.75 8.19
N VAL A 94 28.83 -23.44 7.24
CA VAL A 94 28.50 -24.84 6.91
C VAL A 94 28.74 -25.76 8.12
N ARG A 95 29.83 -25.55 8.87
CA ARG A 95 30.12 -26.31 10.09
C ARG A 95 29.03 -26.09 11.14
N SER A 96 28.70 -24.82 11.39
CA SER A 96 27.69 -24.41 12.36
C SER A 96 26.30 -24.93 11.98
N TYR A 97 25.95 -24.83 10.71
CA TYR A 97 24.69 -25.33 10.18
C TYR A 97 24.55 -26.84 10.40
N LYS A 98 25.59 -27.63 10.09
CA LYS A 98 25.58 -29.08 10.34
C LYS A 98 25.41 -29.41 11.83
N PHE A 99 26.03 -28.63 12.70
CA PHE A 99 25.92 -28.78 14.15
C PHE A 99 24.49 -28.53 14.65
N TYR A 100 23.78 -27.53 14.12
CA TYR A 100 22.38 -27.27 14.47
C TYR A 100 21.42 -28.29 13.85
N LEU A 101 21.70 -28.78 12.63
CA LEU A 101 20.89 -29.83 12.01
C LEU A 101 20.94 -31.17 12.76
N SER A 102 22.08 -31.50 13.38
CA SER A 102 22.23 -32.75 14.13
C SER A 102 21.62 -32.69 15.55
N ARG A 103 21.21 -31.51 16.02
CA ARG A 103 20.67 -31.30 17.38
C ARG A 103 19.36 -30.48 17.39
N PRO A 104 18.22 -31.18 17.19
CA PRO A 104 16.89 -30.56 17.21
C PRO A 104 16.54 -29.89 18.54
N ASP A 105 17.11 -30.34 19.64
CA ASP A 105 16.92 -29.81 21.00
C ASP A 105 17.31 -28.33 21.10
N ILE A 106 18.40 -27.93 20.46
CA ILE A 106 18.85 -26.52 20.42
C ILE A 106 18.33 -25.77 19.20
N SER A 107 18.23 -26.43 18.05
CA SER A 107 17.93 -25.77 16.78
C SER A 107 16.44 -25.48 16.58
N LYS A 108 15.54 -26.26 17.20
CA LYS A 108 14.09 -26.02 17.12
C LYS A 108 13.71 -24.59 17.51
N GLY A 109 14.16 -24.12 18.68
CA GLY A 109 13.82 -22.77 19.13
C GLY A 109 14.39 -21.66 18.24
N MET A 110 15.53 -21.90 17.59
CA MET A 110 16.11 -20.97 16.62
C MET A 110 15.25 -20.91 15.35
N PHE A 111 14.90 -22.06 14.76
CA PHE A 111 14.05 -22.12 13.57
C PHE A 111 12.63 -21.61 13.82
N ASP A 112 12.05 -21.91 14.99
CA ASP A 112 10.74 -21.38 15.39
C ASP A 112 10.76 -19.84 15.47
N SER A 113 11.87 -19.26 15.97
CA SER A 113 12.06 -17.81 16.05
C SER A 113 12.22 -17.16 14.67
N ILE A 114 12.96 -17.82 13.75
CA ILE A 114 13.08 -17.39 12.35
C ILE A 114 11.70 -17.42 11.67
N TYR A 115 10.95 -18.51 11.84
CA TYR A 115 9.61 -18.67 11.27
C TYR A 115 8.63 -17.60 11.78
N SER A 116 8.64 -17.34 13.10
CA SER A 116 7.84 -16.28 13.71
C SER A 116 8.19 -14.90 13.14
N SER A 117 9.48 -14.61 12.99
CA SER A 117 9.96 -13.36 12.40
C SER A 117 9.53 -13.21 10.93
N ALA A 118 9.53 -14.31 10.17
CA ALA A 118 9.09 -14.31 8.78
C ALA A 118 7.59 -14.01 8.65
N ASN A 119 6.78 -14.56 9.55
CA ASN A 119 5.34 -14.31 9.58
C ASN A 119 5.03 -12.85 9.95
N ARG A 120 5.66 -12.33 11.00
CA ARG A 120 5.51 -10.91 11.40
C ARG A 120 5.88 -9.98 10.26
N LYS A 121 6.99 -10.25 9.57
CA LYS A 121 7.43 -9.45 8.42
C LYS A 121 6.40 -9.49 7.28
N ARG A 122 5.79 -10.64 7.01
CA ARG A 122 4.75 -10.78 5.98
C ARG A 122 3.50 -9.96 6.33
N GLU A 123 3.05 -10.02 7.58
CA GLU A 123 1.90 -9.24 8.05
C GLU A 123 2.15 -7.74 7.97
N GLU A 124 3.35 -7.29 8.36
CA GLU A 124 3.78 -5.90 8.22
C GLU A 124 3.76 -5.43 6.77
N ASP A 125 4.32 -6.23 5.86
CA ASP A 125 4.36 -5.89 4.42
C ASP A 125 2.95 -5.87 3.82
N ALA A 126 2.07 -6.81 4.20
CA ALA A 126 0.67 -6.82 3.78
C ALA A 126 -0.09 -5.57 4.28
N ASN A 127 0.08 -5.20 5.56
CA ASN A 127 -0.55 -4.02 6.13
C ASN A 127 -0.05 -2.73 5.45
N LYS A 128 1.24 -2.64 5.12
CA LYS A 128 1.80 -1.51 4.35
C LYS A 128 1.14 -1.40 2.97
N GLN A 129 0.98 -2.53 2.27
CA GLN A 129 0.30 -2.55 0.97
C GLN A 129 -1.16 -2.12 1.07
N MET A 130 -1.89 -2.59 2.09
CA MET A 130 -3.29 -2.19 2.31
C MET A 130 -3.41 -0.69 2.58
N LYS A 131 -2.55 -0.11 3.40
CA LYS A 131 -2.54 1.34 3.68
C LYS A 131 -2.22 2.16 2.44
N GLU A 132 -1.28 1.70 1.62
CA GLU A 132 -0.94 2.37 0.36
C GLU A 132 -2.10 2.30 -0.64
N GLN A 133 -2.79 1.16 -0.72
CA GLN A 133 -3.98 1.03 -1.55
C GLN A 133 -5.10 1.95 -1.09
N GLN A 134 -5.39 1.99 0.21
CA GLN A 134 -6.39 2.90 0.78
C GLN A 134 -6.06 4.38 0.49
N ARG A 135 -4.77 4.75 0.52
CA ARG A 135 -4.33 6.09 0.13
C ARG A 135 -4.61 6.39 -1.34
N LYS A 136 -4.30 5.46 -2.24
CA LYS A 136 -4.58 5.58 -3.67
C LYS A 136 -6.07 5.69 -3.96
N ASP A 137 -6.88 4.86 -3.31
CA ASP A 137 -8.34 4.87 -3.46
C ASP A 137 -8.93 6.20 -2.95
N SER A 138 -8.42 6.71 -1.83
CA SER A 138 -8.82 8.01 -1.28
C SER A 138 -8.45 9.15 -2.22
N LEU A 139 -7.24 9.12 -2.80
CA LEU A 139 -6.79 10.10 -3.79
C LEU A 139 -7.65 10.05 -5.05
N GLN A 140 -7.96 8.84 -5.54
CA GLN A 140 -8.81 8.65 -6.71
C GLN A 140 -10.22 9.18 -6.47
N ASN A 141 -10.82 8.91 -5.30
CA ASN A 141 -12.13 9.43 -4.93
C ASN A 141 -12.14 10.97 -4.83
N ALA A 142 -11.07 11.58 -4.31
CA ALA A 142 -10.92 13.03 -4.29
C ALA A 142 -10.87 13.62 -5.72
N LEU A 143 -10.08 13.01 -6.62
CA LEU A 143 -9.98 13.42 -8.03
C LEU A 143 -11.32 13.28 -8.77
N LEU A 144 -12.07 12.20 -8.53
CA LEU A 144 -13.39 11.99 -9.12
C LEU A 144 -14.41 13.04 -8.66
N LYS A 145 -14.35 13.46 -7.39
CA LYS A 145 -15.22 14.51 -6.85
C LYS A 145 -14.97 15.86 -7.51
N ASP A 146 -13.72 16.23 -7.74
CA ASP A 146 -13.35 17.50 -8.40
C ASP A 146 -13.73 17.51 -9.90
N SER A 147 -13.57 16.37 -10.57
CA SER A 147 -14.01 16.20 -11.96
C SER A 147 -15.54 16.24 -12.11
N SER A 148 -16.28 15.66 -11.16
CA SER A 148 -17.74 15.68 -11.16
C SER A 148 -18.29 17.09 -10.89
N ALA A 149 -17.70 17.81 -9.93
CA ALA A 149 -18.10 19.19 -9.60
C ALA A 149 -17.81 20.17 -10.75
N SER A 150 -16.69 20.00 -11.45
CA SER A 150 -16.37 20.82 -12.64
C SER A 150 -17.27 20.49 -13.84
N LYS A 151 -17.64 19.23 -14.05
CA LYS A 151 -18.59 18.81 -15.09
C LYS A 151 -20.01 19.34 -14.84
N LEU A 152 -20.49 19.26 -13.60
CA LEU A 152 -21.80 19.83 -13.20
C LEU A 152 -21.87 21.35 -13.40
N LYS A 153 -20.79 22.09 -13.09
CA LYS A 153 -20.72 23.54 -13.38
C LYS A 153 -20.76 23.83 -14.88
N LYS A 154 -20.08 23.02 -15.70
CA LYS A 154 -20.06 23.18 -17.16
C LYS A 154 -21.44 22.92 -17.79
N ASP A 155 -22.13 21.89 -17.34
CA ASP A 155 -23.47 21.54 -17.83
C ASP A 155 -24.51 22.59 -17.42
N SER A 156 -24.40 23.14 -16.21
CA SER A 156 -25.24 24.26 -15.76
C SER A 156 -25.03 25.53 -16.61
N LEU A 157 -23.77 25.88 -16.94
CA LEU A 157 -23.47 27.03 -17.80
C LEU A 157 -23.96 26.81 -19.23
N LEU A 158 -23.81 25.60 -19.78
CA LEU A 158 -24.28 25.26 -21.12
C LEU A 158 -25.80 25.34 -21.25
N ASN A 159 -26.53 24.87 -20.24
CA ASN A 159 -27.99 24.97 -20.21
C ASN A 159 -28.47 26.42 -20.10
N LYS A 160 -27.78 27.24 -19.29
CA LYS A 160 -28.09 28.67 -19.18
C LYS A 160 -27.91 29.39 -20.53
N LEU A 161 -26.77 29.16 -21.21
CA LEU A 161 -26.51 29.71 -22.54
C LEU A 161 -27.54 29.30 -23.59
N LYS A 162 -27.97 28.03 -23.57
CA LYS A 162 -29.05 27.54 -24.46
C LYS A 162 -30.38 28.22 -24.18
N SER A 163 -30.74 28.41 -22.92
CA SER A 163 -31.98 29.10 -22.54
C SER A 163 -31.98 30.58 -22.95
N ASP A 164 -30.85 31.27 -22.79
CA ASP A 164 -30.69 32.67 -23.19
C ASP A 164 -30.77 32.82 -24.72
N SER A 165 -30.17 31.90 -25.46
CA SER A 165 -30.25 31.86 -26.93
C SER A 165 -31.69 31.63 -27.42
N LEU A 166 -32.45 30.74 -26.77
CA LEU A 166 -33.86 30.49 -27.08
C LEU A 166 -34.73 31.71 -26.80
N ALA A 167 -34.52 32.37 -25.66
CA ALA A 167 -35.23 33.60 -25.32
C ALA A 167 -34.95 34.72 -26.33
N LEU A 168 -33.70 34.86 -26.78
CA LEU A 168 -33.32 35.84 -27.78
C LEU A 168 -33.96 35.56 -29.15
N LYS A 169 -33.98 34.29 -29.59
CA LYS A 169 -34.66 33.88 -30.83
C LYS A 169 -36.16 34.19 -30.80
N GLN A 170 -36.81 33.94 -29.66
CA GLN A 170 -38.24 34.25 -29.50
C GLN A 170 -38.52 35.75 -29.54
N LYS A 171 -37.68 36.57 -28.90
CA LYS A 171 -37.77 38.04 -28.99
C LYS A 171 -37.61 38.52 -30.43
N LEU A 172 -36.58 38.05 -31.12
CA LEU A 172 -36.31 38.43 -32.51
C LEU A 172 -37.48 38.10 -33.46
N ASN A 173 -38.12 36.94 -33.24
CA ASN A 173 -39.27 36.52 -34.05
C ASN A 173 -40.52 37.38 -33.78
N LYS A 174 -40.76 37.75 -32.51
CA LYS A 174 -41.83 38.68 -32.14
C LYS A 174 -41.60 40.07 -32.74
N ASP A 175 -40.39 40.60 -32.62
CA ASP A 175 -40.03 41.93 -33.15
C ASP A 175 -40.17 41.97 -34.69
N SER A 176 -39.78 40.89 -35.38
CA SER A 176 -39.98 40.74 -36.82
C SER A 176 -41.47 40.71 -37.22
N LEU A 177 -42.30 40.00 -36.44
CA LEU A 177 -43.75 39.95 -36.65
C LEU A 177 -44.39 41.32 -36.45
N ASP A 178 -44.01 42.04 -35.41
CA ASP A 178 -44.50 43.39 -35.13
C ASP A 178 -44.06 44.39 -36.20
N LEU A 179 -42.83 44.27 -36.71
CA LEU A 179 -42.35 45.09 -37.81
C LEU A 179 -43.16 44.84 -39.10
N ARG A 180 -43.50 43.58 -39.41
CA ARG A 180 -44.37 43.22 -40.54
C ARG A 180 -45.77 43.83 -40.38
N ARG A 181 -46.41 43.68 -39.21
CA ARG A 181 -47.72 44.28 -38.92
C ARG A 181 -47.71 45.80 -39.06
N ARG A 182 -46.66 46.46 -38.58
CA ARG A 182 -46.50 47.92 -38.75
C ARG A 182 -46.41 48.32 -40.23
N LYS A 183 -45.64 47.57 -41.04
CA LYS A 183 -45.54 47.81 -42.50
C LYS A 183 -46.89 47.64 -43.19
N ASP A 184 -47.63 46.57 -42.89
CA ASP A 184 -48.94 46.30 -43.49
C ASP A 184 -49.96 47.39 -43.12
N SER A 185 -49.95 47.84 -41.86
CA SER A 185 -50.79 48.96 -41.41
C SER A 185 -50.48 50.26 -42.14
N VAL A 186 -49.19 50.58 -42.36
CA VAL A 186 -48.77 51.74 -43.16
C VAL A 186 -49.24 51.59 -44.61
N LEU A 187 -49.06 50.42 -45.22
CA LEU A 187 -49.45 50.15 -46.60
C LEU A 187 -50.97 50.31 -46.82
N ASN A 188 -51.79 49.79 -45.89
CA ASN A 188 -53.24 49.93 -45.97
C ASN A 188 -53.69 51.39 -45.83
N ARG A 189 -53.08 52.17 -44.93
CA ARG A 189 -53.34 53.61 -44.84
C ARG A 189 -53.00 54.37 -46.13
N LEU A 190 -51.91 54.00 -46.80
CA LEU A 190 -51.54 54.58 -48.09
C LEU A 190 -52.54 54.23 -49.19
N ARG A 191 -53.02 52.97 -49.24
CA ARG A 191 -54.03 52.53 -50.20
C ARG A 191 -55.36 53.28 -50.02
N GLN A 192 -55.83 53.44 -48.78
CA GLN A 192 -57.04 54.21 -48.48
C GLN A 192 -56.90 55.67 -48.96
N ARG A 193 -55.79 56.33 -48.64
CA ARG A 193 -55.50 57.70 -49.13
C ARG A 193 -55.47 57.79 -50.65
N ALA A 194 -54.94 56.78 -51.36
CA ALA A 194 -54.92 56.75 -52.81
C ALA A 194 -56.32 56.55 -53.43
N ALA A 195 -57.16 55.72 -52.81
CA ALA A 195 -58.55 55.51 -53.22
C ALA A 195 -59.41 56.78 -52.98
N GLU A 196 -59.20 57.45 -51.85
CA GLU A 196 -59.82 58.76 -51.55
C GLU A 196 -59.37 59.85 -52.55
N ARG A 197 -58.11 59.83 -53.00
CA ARG A 197 -57.65 60.73 -54.07
C ARG A 197 -58.33 60.42 -55.40
N ARG A 198 -58.46 59.15 -55.78
CA ARG A 198 -59.09 58.72 -57.04
C ARG A 198 -60.57 59.10 -57.11
N THR A 199 -61.31 58.96 -56.01
CA THR A 199 -62.73 59.36 -55.92
C THR A 199 -62.92 60.88 -55.97
N LYS A 200 -61.96 61.66 -55.45
CA LYS A 200 -61.96 63.13 -55.58
C LYS A 200 -61.55 63.65 -56.96
N THR A 201 -60.83 62.86 -57.79
CA THR A 201 -60.37 63.28 -59.13
C THR A 201 -61.22 62.77 -60.31
N GLY A 202 -62.30 62.02 -60.09
CA GLY A 202 -63.30 61.73 -61.12
C GLY A 202 -62.86 60.85 -62.31
N LEU A 203 -61.85 59.97 -62.15
CA LEU A 203 -61.51 58.97 -63.19
C LEU A 203 -62.14 57.61 -62.89
N VAL A 204 -63.03 57.16 -63.78
CA VAL A 204 -63.70 55.85 -63.80
C VAL A 204 -62.74 54.78 -64.37
N PRO A 205 -62.66 53.55 -63.82
CA PRO A 205 -61.82 52.49 -64.38
C PRO A 205 -62.45 51.88 -65.64
N VAL A 206 -61.60 51.64 -66.65
CA VAL A 206 -61.93 50.88 -67.87
C VAL A 206 -61.85 49.38 -67.55
N PRO A 207 -62.79 48.53 -68.04
CA PRO A 207 -62.78 47.08 -67.81
C PRO A 207 -61.54 46.38 -68.38
#